data_AF-A0A838JK35-F1
#
_entry.id   AF-A0A838JK35-F1
#
_cell.length_a   1.000
_cell.length_b   1.000
_cell.length_c   1.000
_cell.angle_alpha   90.00
_cell.angle_beta   90.00
_cell.angle_gamma   90.00
#
_symmetry.space_group_name_H-M   'P 1'
#
loop_
_entity.id
_entity.type
_entity.pdbx_description
1 polymer ?
#
loop_
_entity_poly.entity_id
_entity_poly.type
_entity_poly.pdbx_seq_one_letter_code
_entity_poly.pdbx_strand_id
1 'polypeptide(L)' 'MNEAIRPGPETPPQSAVAPQLSVIVPTFNERDNVTTLYRRLQATFAGIAWEVVFVDDNSPDGT' A
#
# COMPACT_ATOMS: atom_id res chain seq x y z
N MET A 1 37.79 -15.34 1.22
CA MET A 1 36.57 -15.68 0.45
C MET A 1 35.50 -14.69 0.82
N ASN A 2 35.38 -13.59 0.07
CA ASN A 2 34.24 -12.67 0.19
C ASN A 2 33.53 -12.74 -1.17
N GLU A 3 32.46 -13.53 -1.25
CA GLU A 3 31.61 -13.58 -2.44
C GLU A 3 30.75 -12.32 -2.49
N ALA A 4 30.98 -11.51 -3.52
CA ALA A 4 30.15 -10.36 -3.84
C ALA A 4 28.78 -10.84 -4.31
N ILE A 5 27.74 -10.58 -3.52
CA ILE A 5 26.35 -10.61 -3.97
C ILE A 5 26.20 -9.52 -5.04
N ARG A 6 25.99 -9.94 -6.28
CA ARG A 6 25.67 -9.01 -7.38
C ARG A 6 24.20 -8.58 -7.18
N PRO A 7 23.88 -7.28 -7.05
CA PRO A 7 22.50 -6.84 -7.12
C PRO A 7 21.95 -7.22 -8.50
N GLY A 8 20.76 -7.81 -8.53
CA GLY A 8 20.02 -8.04 -9.78
C GLY A 8 19.68 -6.72 -10.46
N PRO A 9 19.06 -6.74 -11.66
CA PRO A 9 18.67 -5.50 -12.33
C PRO A 9 17.67 -4.76 -11.45
N GLU A 10 18.18 -3.75 -10.74
CA GLU A 10 17.41 -2.75 -10.03
C GLU A 10 16.62 -1.97 -11.08
N THR A 11 15.38 -2.38 -11.31
CA THR A 11 14.41 -1.55 -12.04
C THR A 11 14.38 -0.20 -11.32
N PRO A 12 14.87 0.89 -11.94
CA PRO A 12 14.86 2.18 -11.27
C PRO A 12 13.41 2.48 -10.91
N PRO A 13 13.13 2.95 -9.67
CA PRO A 13 11.77 3.28 -9.28
C PRO A 13 11.26 4.31 -10.30
N GLN A 14 10.31 3.87 -11.12
CA GLN A 14 9.60 4.69 -12.08
C GLN A 14 9.13 5.91 -11.30
N SER A 15 9.51 7.12 -11.73
CA SER A 15 9.30 8.36 -10.98
C SER A 15 7.83 8.51 -10.60
N ALA A 16 7.48 7.98 -9.44
CA ALA A 16 6.13 8.01 -8.93
C ALA A 16 5.90 9.43 -8.47
N VAL A 17 4.86 10.06 -9.03
CA VAL A 17 4.39 11.35 -8.52
C VAL A 17 4.13 11.16 -7.03
N ALA A 18 4.76 11.99 -6.19
CA ALA A 18 4.55 11.92 -4.75
C ALA A 18 3.05 12.06 -4.45
N PRO A 19 2.47 11.21 -3.58
CA PRO A 19 1.07 11.32 -3.23
C PRO A 19 0.80 12.70 -2.60
N GLN A 20 -0.28 13.32 -3.03
CA GLN A 20 -0.81 14.57 -2.45
C GLN A 20 -1.64 14.28 -1.19
N LEU A 21 -2.14 13.05 -1.05
CA LEU A 21 -2.99 12.60 0.05
C LEU A 21 -2.61 11.19 0.48
N SER A 22 -2.43 11.00 1.78
CA SER A 22 -2.25 9.69 2.40
C SER A 22 -3.41 9.38 3.33
N VAL A 23 -4.05 8.23 3.13
CA VAL A 23 -5.12 7.72 4.01
C VAL A 23 -4.55 6.59 4.85
N ILE A 24 -4.51 6.77 6.18
CA ILE A 24 -4.05 5.73 7.10
C ILE A 24 -5.27 5.03 7.70
N VAL A 25 -5.35 3.72 7.55
CA VAL A 25 -6.48 2.90 7.98
C VAL A 25 -5.99 1.84 8.96
N PRO A 26 -6.20 2.01 10.27
CA PRO A 26 -5.98 0.92 11.22
C PRO A 26 -7.01 -0.18 11.00
N THR A 27 -6.58 -1.44 11.08
CA THR A 27 -7.44 -2.62 10.95
C THR A 27 -7.21 -3.62 12.09
N PHE A 28 -8.30 -4.09 12.68
CA PHE A 28 -8.45 -5.31 13.46
C PHE A 28 -9.77 -6.06 13.15
N ASN A 29 -9.71 -7.18 12.43
CA ASN A 29 -10.87 -7.96 11.94
C ASN A 29 -11.76 -7.28 10.87
N GLU A 30 -11.18 -6.67 9.84
CA GLU A 30 -11.90 -5.99 8.76
C GLU A 30 -11.66 -6.57 7.36
N ARG A 31 -11.32 -7.86 7.24
CA ARG A 31 -11.05 -8.54 5.94
C ARG A 31 -12.08 -8.18 4.86
N ASP A 32 -13.36 -8.21 5.20
CA ASP A 32 -14.46 -7.96 4.25
C ASP A 32 -14.60 -6.46 3.89
N ASN A 33 -14.20 -5.58 4.82
CA ASN A 33 -14.38 -4.14 4.68
C ASN A 33 -13.19 -3.46 3.98
N VAL A 34 -11.96 -3.99 4.09
CA VAL A 34 -10.76 -3.44 3.43
C VAL A 34 -10.96 -3.31 1.92
N THR A 35 -11.49 -4.35 1.28
CA THR A 35 -11.75 -4.33 -0.17
C THR A 35 -12.82 -3.30 -0.54
N THR A 36 -13.90 -3.23 0.25
CA THR A 36 -14.99 -2.28 0.03
C THR A 36 -14.52 -0.83 0.20
N LEU A 37 -13.72 -0.57 1.22
CA LEU A 37 -13.14 0.75 1.48
C LEU A 37 -12.21 1.16 0.34
N TYR A 38 -11.30 0.28 -0.07
CA TYR A 38 -10.39 0.53 -1.19
C TYR A 38 -11.14 0.93 -2.47
N ARG A 39 -12.22 0.20 -2.83
CA ARG A 39 -13.04 0.52 -4.01
C ARG A 39 -13.71 1.89 -3.92
N ARG A 40 -14.18 2.27 -2.73
CA ARG A 40 -14.78 3.59 -2.50
C ARG A 40 -13.73 4.70 -2.62
N LEU A 41 -12.57 4.55 -1.98
CA LEU A 41 -11.48 5.52 -2.06
C LEU A 41 -10.98 5.69 -3.50
N GLN A 42 -10.86 4.59 -4.25
CA GLN A 42 -10.49 4.61 -5.67
C GLN A 42 -11.46 5.45 -6.52
N ALA A 43 -12.76 5.31 -6.29
CA ALA A 43 -13.76 6.09 -7.00
C ALA A 43 -13.77 7.57 -6.55
N THR A 44 -13.62 7.83 -5.25
CA THR A 44 -13.68 9.18 -4.67
C THR A 44 -12.48 10.04 -5.05
N PHE A 45 -11.27 9.45 -5.10
CA PHE A 45 -10.03 10.18 -5.35
C PHE A 45 -9.53 10.06 -6.79
N ALA A 46 -10.42 9.79 -7.74
CA ALA A 46 -10.08 9.78 -9.16
C ALA A 46 -9.47 11.13 -9.58
N GLY A 47 -8.24 11.09 -10.11
CA GLY A 47 -7.50 12.29 -10.53
C GLY A 47 -6.65 12.96 -9.45
N ILE A 48 -6.68 12.49 -8.20
CA ILE A 48 -5.75 12.89 -7.14
C ILE A 48 -4.62 11.85 -7.09
N ALA A 49 -3.37 12.28 -6.92
CA ALA A 49 -2.31 11.34 -6.55
C ALA A 49 -2.48 11.02 -5.06
N TRP A 50 -2.88 9.80 -4.73
CA TRP A 50 -3.17 9.40 -3.35
C TRP A 50 -2.64 7.99 -3.05
N GLU A 51 -2.46 7.70 -1.77
CA GLU A 51 -2.14 6.37 -1.25
C GLU A 51 -3.07 6.00 -0.09
N VAL A 52 -3.22 4.71 0.16
CA VAL A 52 -3.80 4.17 1.39
C VAL A 52 -2.84 3.19 2.03
N VAL A 53 -2.63 3.34 3.33
CA VAL A 53 -1.80 2.47 4.14
C VAL A 53 -2.71 1.79 5.17
N PHE A 54 -2.93 0.50 4.98
CA PHE A 54 -3.59 -0.34 5.98
C PHE A 54 -2.58 -0.75 7.04
N VAL A 55 -2.91 -0.50 8.31
CA VAL A 55 -2.07 -0.83 9.46
C VAL A 55 -2.80 -1.90 10.26
N ASP A 56 -2.43 -3.15 10.00
CA ASP A 56 -3.04 -4.30 10.67
C ASP A 56 -2.46 -4.51 12.08
N ASP A 57 -3.33 -4.55 13.08
CA ASP A 57 -2.98 -4.82 14.48
C ASP A 57 -3.14 -6.31 14.83
N ASN A 58 -2.42 -7.15 14.10
CA ASN A 58 -2.36 -8.61 14.31
C ASN A 58 -3.74 -9.28 14.24
N SER A 59 -4.47 -9.01 13.15
CA SER A 59 -5.81 -9.56 12.94
C SER A 59 -5.79 -11.08 12.80
N PRO A 60 -6.56 -11.82 13.61
CA PRO A 60 -6.65 -13.29 13.50
C PRO A 60 -7.40 -13.73 12.24
N ASP A 61 -8.18 -12.84 11.64
CA ASP A 61 -8.88 -13.07 10.39
C ASP A 61 -8.01 -12.78 9.15
N GLY A 62 -6.71 -12.50 9.29
CA GLY A 62 -5.83 -12.25 8.13
C GLY A 62 -6.29 -11.09 7.25
N THR A 63 -6.82 -10.03 7.88
CA THR A 63 -6.98 -8.70 7.28
C THR A 63 -5.65 -8.17 6.74
#